data_AF-V8CKX2-F1
#
_entry.id   AF-V8CKX2-F1
#
_cell.length_a   1.000
_cell.length_b   1.000
_cell.length_c   1.000
_cell.angle_alpha   90.00
_cell.angle_beta   90.00
_cell.angle_gamma   90.00
#
_symmetry.space_group_name_H-M   'P 1'
#
loop_
_entity.id
_entity.type
_entity.pdbx_description
1 polymer ?
#
loop_
_entity_poly.entity_id
_entity_poly.type
_entity_poly.pdbx_seq_one_letter_code
_entity_poly.pdbx_strand_id
1 'polypeptide(L)'
;MLYKSYPKVNLYLHIVGKTPDNYHLLRSRFVRVVGDLYDEIAITHTPNATKDRVLGNFPCEIEHSSVYLALQALRKVDGVCFPPVRIEVQKHIPSGAGLGGGSSNAGVVLAALIARYGAEFKGEAKQMHAYFASPKTPKSPLPPALSDLAKSIGADVAFFVSQVDCAEVSGIGEHIEPCDSRLNDIARFSIYTPKIACNTAQVYRHYAATSTPNPNAKDLSTLSNAAILASSDIASLNDLFLPACAIYKELESVAKELGEGWFFSGSGSSFFRIDSRGDSALGRHSADFGDLEATADHQSSSAPKSPKNSKNPTATPRILEEEKHALYEKSASSSLRALRSKAWQSISSQVDSRIFTQNAQSVSDSQAAGFEMRNRGFARRGKGATLAIVTGVEPKQSTIYRAKQAKRCERELAGFFRKPTPQGAL
;
A
#
# COMPACT_ATOMS: atom_id res chain seq x y z
N MET A 1 -19.33 1.94 -10.16
CA MET A 1 -18.35 2.58 -11.07
C MET A 1 -17.11 1.70 -11.07
N LEU A 2 -16.51 1.50 -12.24
CA LEU A 2 -15.27 0.73 -12.41
C LEU A 2 -14.13 1.72 -12.68
N TYR A 3 -13.02 1.55 -11.97
CA TYR A 3 -11.84 2.39 -12.08
C TYR A 3 -10.62 1.53 -12.39
N LYS A 4 -9.69 2.08 -13.16
CA LYS A 4 -8.36 1.51 -13.37
C LYS A 4 -7.37 2.17 -12.43
N SER A 5 -6.53 1.35 -11.81
CA SER A 5 -5.48 1.79 -10.89
C SER A 5 -4.14 1.38 -11.47
N TYR A 6 -3.40 2.36 -11.97
CA TYR A 6 -2.14 2.16 -12.70
C TYR A 6 -0.92 2.21 -11.77
N PRO A 7 0.19 1.51 -12.11
CA PRO A 7 1.43 1.59 -11.36
C PRO A 7 2.13 2.93 -11.57
N LYS A 8 3.17 3.17 -10.76
CA LYS A 8 4.17 4.20 -11.01
C LYS A 8 5.54 3.58 -11.22
N VAL A 9 6.45 4.36 -11.79
CA VAL A 9 7.89 4.11 -11.74
C VAL A 9 8.62 5.32 -11.16
N ASN A 10 9.81 5.09 -10.63
CA ASN A 10 10.75 6.13 -10.23
C ASN A 10 11.78 6.31 -11.36
N LEU A 11 11.78 7.46 -12.05
CA LEU A 11 12.83 7.73 -13.03
C LEU A 11 14.21 7.91 -12.38
N TYR A 12 14.22 8.41 -11.15
CA TYR A 12 15.34 8.35 -10.23
C TYR A 12 14.81 8.31 -8.79
N LEU A 13 15.62 7.87 -7.83
CA LEU A 13 15.33 7.86 -6.40
C LEU A 13 16.65 8.04 -5.64
N HIS A 14 16.84 9.23 -5.05
CA HIS A 14 17.99 9.54 -4.21
C HIS A 14 17.57 9.75 -2.77
N ILE A 15 18.34 9.19 -1.84
CA ILE A 15 18.15 9.39 -0.42
C ILE A 15 19.03 10.58 0.01
N VAL A 16 18.38 11.69 0.34
CA VAL A 16 19.04 12.99 0.55
C VAL A 16 19.14 13.40 2.03
N GLY A 17 18.48 12.67 2.93
CA GLY A 17 18.55 12.93 4.36
C GLY A 17 17.73 11.96 5.19
N LYS A 18 17.48 12.32 6.45
CA LYS A 18 16.60 11.60 7.37
C LYS A 18 15.75 12.57 8.18
N THR A 19 14.54 12.16 8.53
CA THR A 19 13.71 12.87 9.51
C THR A 19 14.23 12.61 10.94
N PRO A 20 13.84 13.43 11.94
CA PRO A 20 14.10 13.14 13.35
C PRO A 20 13.57 11.76 13.78
N ASP A 21 12.47 11.30 13.18
CA ASP A 21 11.86 10.00 13.40
C ASP A 21 12.50 8.85 12.58
N ASN A 22 13.70 9.06 12.02
CA ASN A 22 14.48 8.08 11.26
C ASN A 22 13.85 7.58 9.94
N TYR A 23 12.91 8.31 9.36
CA TYR A 23 12.49 8.07 7.97
C TYR A 23 13.51 8.65 7.00
N HIS A 24 13.68 8.03 5.83
CA HIS A 24 14.57 8.55 4.80
C HIS A 24 13.88 9.66 4.00
N LEU A 25 14.55 10.80 3.87
CA LEU A 25 14.14 11.84 2.95
C LEU A 25 14.62 11.48 1.55
N LEU A 26 13.74 11.58 0.56
CA LEU A 26 14.04 11.27 -0.83
C LEU A 26 13.89 12.49 -1.74
N ARG A 27 14.56 12.43 -2.90
CA ARG A 27 14.21 13.17 -4.11
C ARG A 27 14.00 12.16 -5.22
N SER A 28 12.90 12.27 -5.96
CA SER A 28 12.53 11.32 -7.00
C SER A 28 11.61 11.97 -8.02
N ARG A 29 11.63 11.51 -9.27
CA ARG A 29 10.55 11.80 -10.23
C ARG A 29 9.67 10.57 -10.39
N PHE A 30 8.41 10.70 -10.00
CA PHE A 30 7.41 9.65 -10.16
C PHE A 30 6.70 9.85 -11.49
N VAL A 31 6.51 8.75 -12.23
CA VAL A 31 5.70 8.73 -13.45
C VAL A 31 4.66 7.63 -13.31
N ARG A 32 3.38 7.97 -13.51
CA ARG A 32 2.30 7.00 -13.62
C ARG A 32 2.41 6.29 -14.97
N VAL A 33 2.46 4.97 -14.93
CA VAL A 33 2.57 4.16 -16.14
C VAL A 33 1.19 3.71 -16.56
N VAL A 34 0.58 4.49 -17.45
CA VAL A 34 -0.71 4.16 -18.08
C VAL A 34 -0.45 3.17 -19.22
N GLY A 35 -1.19 2.06 -19.23
CA GLY A 35 -1.01 0.99 -20.22
C GLY A 35 -1.83 -0.25 -19.85
N ASP A 36 -1.37 -1.43 -20.26
CA ASP A 36 -2.12 -2.67 -20.06
C ASP A 36 -1.99 -3.25 -18.63
N LEU A 37 -0.98 -2.82 -17.86
CA LEU A 37 -0.81 -3.22 -16.47
C LEU A 37 -1.59 -2.29 -15.53
N TYR A 38 -2.72 -2.76 -15.00
CA TYR A 38 -3.51 -2.03 -14.01
C TYR A 38 -4.30 -2.98 -13.11
N ASP A 39 -4.60 -2.53 -11.90
CA ASP A 39 -5.63 -3.16 -11.08
C ASP A 39 -7.00 -2.60 -11.46
N GLU A 40 -8.04 -3.41 -11.28
CA GLU A 40 -9.43 -3.00 -11.48
C GLU A 40 -10.12 -2.78 -10.13
N ILE A 41 -10.83 -1.67 -9.98
CA ILE A 41 -11.51 -1.31 -8.74
C ILE A 41 -12.97 -1.00 -9.03
N ALA A 42 -13.87 -1.80 -8.47
CA ALA A 42 -15.30 -1.54 -8.52
C ALA A 42 -15.79 -0.93 -7.21
N ILE A 43 -16.37 0.27 -7.26
CA ILE A 43 -17.02 0.91 -6.11
C ILE A 43 -18.52 0.94 -6.36
N THR A 44 -19.27 0.33 -5.45
CA THR A 44 -20.73 0.22 -5.52
C THR A 44 -21.37 0.71 -4.22
N HIS A 45 -22.50 1.39 -4.37
CA HIS A 45 -23.39 1.65 -3.26
C HIS A 45 -24.26 0.41 -3.06
N THR A 46 -24.32 -0.08 -1.83
CA THR A 46 -25.19 -1.20 -1.45
C THR A 46 -26.36 -0.68 -0.63
N PRO A 47 -27.55 -0.52 -1.22
CA PRO A 47 -28.74 -0.10 -0.48
C PRO A 47 -28.95 -1.01 0.73
N ASN A 48 -29.29 -0.42 1.88
CA ASN A 48 -29.53 -1.11 3.16
C ASN A 48 -28.32 -1.82 3.79
N ALA A 49 -27.10 -1.63 3.27
CA ALA A 49 -25.91 -2.08 3.97
C ALA A 49 -25.72 -1.28 5.27
N THR A 50 -25.32 -1.97 6.34
CA THR A 50 -25.05 -1.37 7.65
C THR A 50 -23.57 -1.10 7.90
N LYS A 51 -22.69 -1.61 7.03
CA LYS A 51 -21.23 -1.47 7.15
C LYS A 51 -20.55 -1.52 5.78
N ASP A 52 -19.37 -0.91 5.70
CA ASP A 52 -18.50 -0.98 4.54
C ASP A 52 -18.05 -2.43 4.28
N ARG A 53 -17.76 -2.74 3.02
CA ARG A 53 -17.23 -4.05 2.60
C ARG A 53 -16.11 -3.87 1.58
N VAL A 54 -14.92 -4.32 1.94
CA VAL A 54 -13.77 -4.40 1.03
C VAL A 54 -13.54 -5.86 0.65
N LEU A 55 -13.31 -6.12 -0.63
CA LEU A 55 -13.01 -7.43 -1.19
C LEU A 55 -11.88 -7.31 -2.22
N GLY A 56 -11.12 -8.37 -2.41
CA GLY A 56 -10.12 -8.44 -3.47
C GLY A 56 -9.14 -9.58 -3.25
N ASN A 57 -8.34 -9.85 -4.28
CA ASN A 57 -7.24 -10.81 -4.28
C ASN A 57 -5.94 -10.18 -3.72
N PHE A 58 -6.02 -9.59 -2.52
CA PHE A 58 -4.86 -8.98 -1.86
C PHE A 58 -3.85 -10.05 -1.40
N PRO A 59 -2.54 -9.74 -1.37
CA PRO A 59 -1.51 -10.64 -0.83
C PRO A 59 -1.48 -10.66 0.72
N CYS A 60 -2.46 -10.03 1.36
CA CYS A 60 -2.57 -9.86 2.81
C CYS A 60 -4.03 -9.93 3.23
N GLU A 61 -4.25 -10.02 4.55
CA GLU A 61 -5.59 -9.85 5.13
C GLU A 61 -6.20 -8.51 4.72
N ILE A 62 -7.52 -8.50 4.53
CA ILE A 62 -8.26 -7.33 4.02
C ILE A 62 -8.02 -6.10 4.89
N GLU A 63 -7.97 -6.27 6.21
CA GLU A 63 -7.76 -5.20 7.19
C GLU A 63 -6.38 -4.54 7.09
N HIS A 64 -5.43 -5.21 6.45
CA HIS A 64 -4.09 -4.69 6.16
C HIS A 64 -3.93 -4.22 4.71
N SER A 65 -4.96 -4.34 3.87
CA SER A 65 -4.94 -3.80 2.52
C SER A 65 -4.94 -2.27 2.55
N SER A 66 -4.19 -1.65 1.64
CA SER A 66 -4.14 -0.19 1.52
C SER A 66 -5.51 0.43 1.23
N VAL A 67 -6.39 -0.32 0.55
CA VAL A 67 -7.77 0.09 0.25
C VAL A 67 -8.62 0.15 1.51
N TYR A 68 -8.56 -0.88 2.35
CA TYR A 68 -9.25 -0.87 3.65
C TYR A 68 -8.69 0.24 4.54
N LEU A 69 -7.38 0.37 4.63
CA LEU A 69 -6.74 1.45 5.41
C LEU A 69 -7.16 2.83 4.92
N ALA A 70 -7.22 3.05 3.60
CA ALA A 70 -7.68 4.31 3.01
C ALA A 70 -9.14 4.62 3.34
N LEU A 71 -10.04 3.64 3.20
CA LEU A 71 -11.45 3.81 3.55
C LEU A 71 -11.62 4.13 5.03
N GLN A 72 -10.96 3.38 5.91
CA GLN A 72 -11.04 3.59 7.35
C GLN A 72 -10.40 4.91 7.78
N ALA A 73 -9.33 5.35 7.12
CA ALA A 73 -8.71 6.65 7.39
C ALA A 73 -9.65 7.79 6.97
N LEU A 74 -10.25 7.73 5.78
CA LEU A 74 -11.22 8.71 5.31
C LEU A 74 -12.45 8.79 6.23
N ARG A 75 -12.97 7.64 6.69
CA ARG A 75 -14.07 7.56 7.67
C ARG A 75 -13.79 8.24 9.01
N LYS A 76 -12.51 8.36 9.40
CA LYS A 76 -12.09 8.96 10.68
C LYS A 76 -11.86 10.48 10.59
N VAL A 77 -11.85 11.05 9.38
CA VAL A 77 -11.69 12.49 9.20
C VAL A 77 -12.94 13.19 9.72
N ASP A 78 -12.77 14.21 10.56
CA ASP A 78 -13.89 14.98 11.08
C ASP A 78 -14.66 15.68 9.94
N GLY A 79 -15.98 15.69 10.04
CA GLY A 79 -16.86 16.21 8.99
C GLY A 79 -17.03 15.31 7.77
N VAL A 80 -16.41 14.12 7.71
CA VAL A 80 -16.65 13.13 6.64
C VAL A 80 -17.79 12.18 7.01
N CYS A 81 -18.84 12.14 6.19
CA CYS A 81 -19.94 11.18 6.32
C CYS A 81 -20.49 10.83 4.94
N PHE A 82 -20.74 9.54 4.71
CA PHE A 82 -21.35 9.01 3.49
C PHE A 82 -21.95 7.62 3.74
N PRO A 83 -22.87 7.09 2.91
CA PRO A 83 -23.42 5.75 3.10
C PRO A 83 -22.34 4.65 3.06
N PRO A 84 -22.62 3.44 3.59
CA PRO A 84 -21.72 2.31 3.43
C PRO A 84 -21.44 1.96 1.97
N VAL A 85 -20.17 1.65 1.68
CA VAL A 85 -19.70 1.33 0.33
C VAL A 85 -19.16 -0.10 0.24
N ARG A 86 -19.31 -0.68 -0.94
CA ARG A 86 -18.65 -1.93 -1.32
C ARG A 86 -17.57 -1.64 -2.34
N ILE A 87 -16.33 -2.04 -2.02
CA ILE A 87 -15.14 -1.87 -2.85
C ILE A 87 -14.59 -3.26 -3.18
N GLU A 88 -14.49 -3.58 -4.46
CA GLU A 88 -13.89 -4.82 -4.95
C GLU A 88 -12.65 -4.51 -5.79
N VAL A 89 -11.54 -5.19 -5.52
CA VAL A 89 -10.27 -4.96 -6.21
C VAL A 89 -9.76 -6.24 -6.83
N GLN A 90 -9.49 -6.20 -8.14
CA GLN A 90 -8.72 -7.22 -8.85
C GLN A 90 -7.31 -6.70 -9.09
N LYS A 91 -6.36 -7.27 -8.34
CA LYS A 91 -4.93 -6.97 -8.40
C LYS A 91 -4.28 -7.70 -9.57
N HIS A 92 -3.65 -6.94 -10.45
CA HIS A 92 -2.72 -7.43 -11.47
C HIS A 92 -1.32 -6.83 -11.30
N ILE A 93 -1.21 -5.62 -10.72
CA ILE A 93 0.09 -5.02 -10.38
C ILE A 93 0.76 -5.87 -9.31
N PRO A 94 1.95 -6.43 -9.57
CA PRO A 94 2.65 -7.27 -8.61
C PRO A 94 2.93 -6.54 -7.30
N SER A 95 2.76 -7.24 -6.19
CA SER A 95 3.01 -6.68 -4.85
C SER A 95 4.48 -6.84 -4.45
N GLY A 96 5.03 -5.90 -3.68
CA GLY A 96 6.47 -5.90 -3.34
C GLY A 96 7.37 -5.67 -4.56
N ALA A 97 6.84 -5.00 -5.58
CA ALA A 97 7.48 -4.86 -6.88
C ALA A 97 8.02 -3.44 -7.18
N GLY A 98 7.89 -2.50 -6.24
CA GLY A 98 8.40 -1.13 -6.39
C GLY A 98 7.51 -0.22 -7.27
N LEU A 99 6.37 -0.74 -7.71
CA LEU A 99 5.44 -0.10 -8.65
C LEU A 99 4.32 0.70 -7.97
N GLY A 100 4.26 0.72 -6.64
CA GLY A 100 3.26 1.49 -5.90
C GLY A 100 1.81 1.01 -6.06
N GLY A 101 1.56 -0.24 -6.46
CA GLY A 101 0.20 -0.74 -6.75
C GLY A 101 -0.79 -0.57 -5.58
N GLY A 102 -0.39 -0.91 -4.36
CA GLY A 102 -1.23 -0.70 -3.17
C GLY A 102 -1.54 0.78 -2.92
N SER A 103 -0.54 1.66 -3.05
CA SER A 103 -0.72 3.11 -2.93
C SER A 103 -1.61 3.68 -4.04
N SER A 104 -1.52 3.13 -5.25
CA SER A 104 -2.41 3.44 -6.37
C SER A 104 -3.85 3.10 -6.03
N ASN A 105 -4.10 1.89 -5.51
CA ASN A 105 -5.45 1.48 -5.16
C ASN A 105 -6.05 2.39 -4.07
N ALA A 106 -5.25 2.74 -3.05
CA ALA A 106 -5.65 3.69 -2.02
C ALA A 106 -5.98 5.07 -2.61
N GLY A 107 -5.09 5.62 -3.45
CA GLY A 107 -5.29 6.92 -4.08
C GLY A 107 -6.53 6.98 -4.97
N VAL A 108 -6.79 5.94 -5.77
CA VAL A 108 -8.00 5.83 -6.62
C VAL A 108 -9.26 5.76 -5.77
N VAL A 109 -9.26 4.96 -4.69
CA VAL A 109 -10.40 4.85 -3.78
C VAL A 109 -10.69 6.17 -3.08
N LEU A 110 -9.67 6.86 -2.55
CA LEU A 110 -9.85 8.18 -1.94
C LEU A 110 -10.43 9.18 -2.94
N ALA A 111 -9.81 9.29 -4.12
CA ALA A 111 -10.26 10.20 -5.17
C ALA A 111 -11.72 9.95 -5.56
N ALA A 112 -12.08 8.68 -5.80
CA ALA A 112 -13.44 8.30 -6.19
C ALA A 112 -14.48 8.60 -5.11
N LEU A 113 -14.17 8.30 -3.84
CA LEU A 113 -15.09 8.55 -2.72
C LEU A 113 -15.25 10.05 -2.42
N ILE A 114 -14.15 10.81 -2.43
CA ILE A 114 -14.18 12.25 -2.17
C ILE A 114 -14.88 13.00 -3.31
N ALA A 115 -14.63 12.61 -4.56
CA ALA A 115 -15.35 13.21 -5.68
C ALA A 115 -16.85 12.91 -5.61
N ARG A 116 -17.22 11.67 -5.29
CA ARG A 116 -18.63 11.23 -5.25
C ARG A 116 -19.44 11.78 -4.07
N TYR A 117 -18.85 11.82 -2.88
CA TYR A 117 -19.57 12.13 -1.64
C TYR A 117 -19.11 13.42 -0.97
N GLY A 118 -18.02 14.03 -1.46
CA GLY A 118 -17.36 15.14 -0.79
C GLY A 118 -18.16 16.43 -0.72
N ALA A 119 -19.20 16.59 -1.55
CA ALA A 119 -20.12 17.74 -1.49
C ALA A 119 -20.80 17.86 -0.10
N GLU A 120 -21.00 16.73 0.58
CA GLU A 120 -21.62 16.65 1.91
C GLU A 120 -20.60 16.75 3.07
N PHE A 121 -19.30 16.84 2.76
CA PHE A 121 -18.27 16.94 3.78
C PHE A 121 -18.31 18.30 4.47
N LYS A 122 -18.03 18.31 5.78
CA LYS A 122 -18.10 19.48 6.66
C LYS A 122 -16.72 19.88 7.17
N GLY A 123 -16.61 21.09 7.70
CA GLY A 123 -15.37 21.59 8.30
C GLY A 123 -14.20 21.59 7.31
N GLU A 124 -13.02 21.19 7.77
CA GLU A 124 -11.80 21.14 6.95
C GLU A 124 -11.89 20.10 5.82
N ALA A 125 -12.68 19.04 5.98
CA ALA A 125 -12.84 18.00 4.97
C ALA A 125 -13.47 18.52 3.66
N LYS A 126 -14.21 19.65 3.70
CA LYS A 126 -14.75 20.29 2.49
C LYS A 126 -13.66 20.70 1.49
N GLN A 127 -12.46 21.01 1.98
CA GLN A 127 -11.31 21.35 1.14
C GLN A 127 -10.90 20.17 0.23
N MET A 128 -11.12 18.93 0.67
CA MET A 128 -10.81 17.74 -0.13
C MET A 128 -11.70 17.65 -1.37
N HIS A 129 -12.99 17.96 -1.24
CA HIS A 129 -13.91 17.95 -2.39
C HIS A 129 -13.62 19.08 -3.37
N ALA A 130 -13.33 20.28 -2.85
CA ALA A 130 -12.97 21.44 -3.67
C ALA A 130 -11.77 21.16 -4.59
N TYR A 131 -10.80 20.35 -4.12
CA TYR A 131 -9.66 19.92 -4.92
C TYR A 131 -10.08 19.13 -6.17
N PHE A 132 -11.09 18.25 -6.06
CA PHE A 132 -11.56 17.44 -7.18
C PHE A 132 -12.62 18.15 -8.04
N ALA A 133 -13.34 19.13 -7.49
CA ALA A 133 -14.33 19.92 -8.21
C ALA A 133 -13.72 21.07 -9.04
N SER A 134 -12.46 21.45 -8.77
CA SER A 134 -11.80 22.58 -9.45
C SER A 134 -11.17 22.17 -10.79
N PRO A 135 -11.22 23.03 -11.83
CA PRO A 135 -10.50 22.79 -13.09
C PRO A 135 -8.99 22.65 -12.86
N LYS A 136 -8.39 21.60 -13.44
CA LYS A 136 -6.96 21.26 -13.24
C LYS A 136 -6.02 22.17 -14.06
N THR A 137 -5.75 23.41 -13.64
CA THR A 137 -4.66 24.26 -14.21
C THR A 137 -4.18 25.38 -13.28
N PRO A 138 -2.85 25.62 -13.11
CA PRO A 138 -1.83 24.63 -12.78
C PRO A 138 -2.02 24.16 -11.32
N LYS A 139 -1.57 22.92 -11.09
CA LYS A 139 -2.04 22.06 -10.02
C LYS A 139 -1.70 22.62 -8.65
N SER A 140 -2.72 23.11 -7.96
CA SER A 140 -2.64 23.46 -6.54
C SER A 140 -2.03 22.31 -5.76
N PRO A 141 -1.18 22.59 -4.75
CA PRO A 141 -0.73 21.55 -3.84
C PRO A 141 -1.94 20.83 -3.23
N LEU A 142 -1.75 19.56 -2.84
CA LEU A 142 -2.79 18.85 -2.10
C LEU A 142 -3.22 19.69 -0.89
N PRO A 143 -4.53 19.87 -0.64
CA PRO A 143 -4.98 20.52 0.57
C PRO A 143 -4.38 19.83 1.80
N PRO A 144 -4.00 20.56 2.87
CA PRO A 144 -3.34 19.97 4.03
C PRO A 144 -4.07 18.73 4.57
N ALA A 145 -5.40 18.80 4.70
CA ALA A 145 -6.21 17.68 5.15
C ALA A 145 -6.08 16.42 4.26
N LEU A 146 -5.99 16.60 2.94
CA LEU A 146 -5.83 15.49 1.99
C LEU A 146 -4.39 14.95 1.98
N SER A 147 -3.40 15.85 2.11
CA SER A 147 -1.98 15.50 2.24
C SER A 147 -1.73 14.66 3.51
N ASP A 148 -2.26 15.10 4.65
CA ASP A 148 -2.12 14.40 5.94
C ASP A 148 -2.82 13.04 5.92
N LEU A 149 -4.02 12.98 5.34
CA LEU A 149 -4.75 11.72 5.14
C LEU A 149 -3.91 10.75 4.29
N ALA A 150 -3.39 11.19 3.14
CA ALA A 150 -2.57 10.37 2.26
C ALA A 150 -1.31 9.86 2.98
N LYS A 151 -0.59 10.75 3.66
CA LYS A 151 0.61 10.44 4.44
C LYS A 151 0.36 9.37 5.52
N SER A 152 -0.82 9.40 6.16
CA SER A 152 -1.18 8.42 7.18
C SER A 152 -1.39 6.99 6.65
N ILE A 153 -1.66 6.85 5.35
CA ILE A 153 -1.92 5.56 4.69
C ILE A 153 -0.62 5.01 4.07
N GLY A 154 0.16 5.88 3.42
CA GLY A 154 1.44 5.52 2.84
C GLY A 154 2.06 6.66 2.05
N ALA A 155 3.39 6.71 2.01
CA ALA A 155 4.14 7.82 1.38
C ALA A 155 3.72 8.09 -0.07
N ASP A 156 3.64 7.04 -0.91
CA ASP A 156 3.30 7.18 -2.32
C ASP A 156 1.80 7.51 -2.57
N VAL A 157 0.93 7.48 -1.55
CA VAL A 157 -0.52 7.70 -1.72
C VAL A 157 -0.80 9.14 -2.19
N ALA A 158 0.00 10.10 -1.73
CA ALA A 158 -0.11 11.51 -2.12
C ALA A 158 0.00 11.68 -3.64
N PHE A 159 0.96 10.99 -4.27
CA PHE A 159 1.12 11.00 -5.72
C PHE A 159 -0.15 10.52 -6.44
N PHE A 160 -0.73 9.40 -6.02
CA PHE A 160 -1.90 8.84 -6.70
C PHE A 160 -3.17 9.66 -6.48
N VAL A 161 -3.43 10.11 -5.25
CA VAL A 161 -4.64 10.89 -4.92
C VAL A 161 -4.63 12.28 -5.56
N SER A 162 -3.44 12.84 -5.84
CA SER A 162 -3.28 14.11 -6.57
C SER A 162 -3.72 14.02 -8.05
N GLN A 163 -3.94 12.81 -8.57
CA GLN A 163 -4.32 12.57 -9.96
C GLN A 163 -3.37 13.17 -11.00
N VAL A 164 -2.09 13.35 -10.65
CA VAL A 164 -1.04 13.78 -11.57
C VAL A 164 -0.33 12.59 -12.19
N ASP A 165 0.14 12.72 -13.42
CA ASP A 165 0.80 11.63 -14.12
C ASP A 165 2.32 11.72 -14.04
N CYS A 166 2.88 12.90 -13.78
CA CYS A 166 4.29 13.10 -13.51
C CYS A 166 4.50 14.12 -12.38
N ALA A 167 5.38 13.83 -11.44
CA ALA A 167 5.73 14.76 -10.37
C ALA A 167 7.18 14.60 -9.91
N GLU A 168 7.79 15.71 -9.55
CA GLU A 168 8.91 15.71 -8.61
C GLU A 168 8.36 15.42 -7.21
N VAL A 169 9.01 14.51 -6.51
CA VAL A 169 8.59 13.97 -5.23
C VAL A 169 9.71 14.15 -4.23
N SER A 170 9.38 14.71 -3.07
CA SER A 170 10.32 14.91 -1.96
C SER A 170 9.71 14.57 -0.59
N GLY A 171 10.43 14.86 0.48
CA GLY A 171 10.04 14.43 1.82
C GLY A 171 10.28 12.93 1.99
N ILE A 172 9.37 12.22 2.63
CA ILE A 172 9.33 10.75 2.63
C ILE A 172 8.59 10.18 1.41
N GLY A 173 8.10 11.05 0.53
CA GLY A 173 7.27 10.71 -0.64
C GLY A 173 5.96 11.50 -0.72
N GLU A 174 5.67 12.35 0.27
CA GLU A 174 4.39 13.04 0.43
C GLU A 174 4.34 14.42 -0.27
N HIS A 175 5.48 15.04 -0.55
CA HIS A 175 5.51 16.33 -1.24
C HIS A 175 5.48 16.10 -2.74
N ILE A 176 4.41 16.56 -3.38
CA ILE A 176 4.14 16.37 -4.81
C ILE A 176 4.23 17.71 -5.53
N GLU A 177 5.23 17.87 -6.40
CA GLU A 177 5.36 19.01 -7.30
C GLU A 177 5.10 18.53 -8.74
N PRO A 178 3.93 18.84 -9.33
CA PRO A 178 3.55 18.26 -10.61
C PRO A 178 4.38 18.76 -11.78
N CYS A 179 4.76 17.85 -12.68
CA CYS A 179 5.57 18.16 -13.86
C CYS A 179 5.10 17.41 -15.13
N ASP A 180 3.80 17.17 -15.27
CA ASP A 180 3.15 16.52 -16.43
C ASP A 180 3.58 17.07 -17.80
N SER A 181 3.92 18.36 -17.89
CA SER A 181 4.44 18.98 -19.13
C SER A 181 5.71 18.29 -19.65
N ARG A 182 6.40 17.51 -18.82
CA ARG A 182 7.58 16.74 -19.16
C ARG A 182 7.25 15.39 -19.81
N LEU A 183 6.00 14.91 -19.81
CA LEU A 183 5.66 13.58 -20.38
C LEU A 183 5.77 13.50 -21.91
N ASN A 184 5.95 14.62 -22.60
CA ASN A 184 5.97 14.69 -24.07
C ASN A 184 7.13 13.92 -24.73
N ASP A 185 8.19 13.61 -23.97
CA ASP A 185 9.36 12.84 -24.41
C ASP A 185 9.30 11.34 -24.06
N ILE A 186 8.21 10.87 -23.46
CA ILE A 186 7.97 9.45 -23.13
C ILE A 186 6.88 8.89 -24.07
N ALA A 187 7.20 7.81 -24.79
CA ALA A 187 6.24 7.18 -25.70
C ALA A 187 5.56 5.94 -25.12
N ARG A 188 6.29 5.01 -24.50
CA ARG A 188 5.72 3.88 -23.74
C ARG A 188 6.69 3.43 -22.66
N PHE A 189 6.16 2.78 -21.63
CA PHE A 189 6.96 2.03 -20.68
C PHE A 189 6.79 0.54 -20.93
N SER A 190 7.91 -0.18 -20.90
CA SER A 190 7.94 -1.62 -20.74
C SER A 190 8.37 -1.94 -19.31
N ILE A 191 7.62 -2.80 -18.61
CA ILE A 191 7.90 -3.20 -17.22
C ILE A 191 8.21 -4.69 -17.20
N TYR A 192 9.28 -5.05 -16.50
CA TYR A 192 9.63 -6.43 -16.18
C TYR A 192 9.68 -6.61 -14.66
N THR A 193 8.90 -7.55 -14.13
CA THR A 193 8.89 -7.87 -12.70
C THR A 193 9.32 -9.32 -12.49
N PRO A 194 10.53 -9.58 -11.96
CA PRO A 194 10.93 -10.93 -11.60
C PRO A 194 10.06 -11.46 -10.44
N LYS A 195 10.00 -12.78 -10.25
CA LYS A 195 9.26 -13.45 -9.16
C LYS A 195 9.98 -13.30 -7.80
N ILE A 196 10.32 -12.07 -7.45
CA ILE A 196 11.02 -11.66 -6.22
C ILE A 196 10.16 -10.59 -5.56
N ALA A 197 9.73 -10.82 -4.32
CA ALA A 197 8.97 -9.82 -3.57
C ALA A 197 9.92 -9.06 -2.63
N CYS A 198 10.22 -7.81 -2.95
CA CYS A 198 11.08 -6.97 -2.12
C CYS A 198 10.30 -6.40 -0.93
N ASN A 199 10.85 -6.55 0.27
CA ASN A 199 10.36 -5.88 1.46
C ASN A 199 10.99 -4.48 1.54
N THR A 200 10.21 -3.45 1.25
CA THR A 200 10.64 -2.04 1.28
C THR A 200 11.40 -1.69 2.57
N ALA A 201 10.86 -2.04 3.73
CA ALA A 201 11.50 -1.71 5.02
C ALA A 201 12.83 -2.44 5.23
N GLN A 202 13.03 -3.64 4.67
CA GLN A 202 14.33 -4.32 4.71
C GLN A 202 15.35 -3.61 3.81
N VAL A 203 14.96 -3.23 2.59
CA VAL A 203 15.84 -2.50 1.65
C VAL A 203 16.30 -1.16 2.23
N TYR A 204 15.38 -0.36 2.78
CA TYR A 204 15.73 0.91 3.44
C TYR A 204 16.60 0.71 4.70
N ARG A 205 16.36 -0.34 5.48
CA ARG A 205 17.23 -0.65 6.65
C ARG A 205 18.63 -1.04 6.22
N HIS A 206 18.76 -1.79 5.14
CA HIS A 206 20.07 -2.14 4.60
C HIS A 206 20.79 -0.90 4.07
N TYR A 207 20.11 -0.05 3.29
CA TYR A 207 20.66 1.26 2.88
C TYR A 207 21.16 2.05 4.09
N ALA A 208 20.37 2.16 5.15
CA ALA A 208 20.76 2.87 6.36
C ALA A 208 22.00 2.30 7.08
N ALA A 209 22.30 1.02 6.88
CA ALA A 209 23.43 0.32 7.48
C ALA A 209 24.69 0.35 6.60
N THR A 210 24.55 0.46 5.28
CA THR A 210 25.67 0.34 4.32
C THR A 210 25.99 1.63 3.59
N SER A 211 25.15 2.65 3.71
CA SER A 211 25.22 3.87 2.90
C SER A 211 24.86 5.10 3.73
N THR A 212 25.26 6.26 3.23
CA THR A 212 24.95 7.56 3.84
C THR A 212 24.11 8.38 2.87
N PRO A 213 23.03 9.05 3.33
CA PRO A 213 22.30 9.99 2.50
C PRO A 213 23.22 11.01 1.84
N ASN A 214 22.96 11.33 0.56
CA ASN A 214 23.71 12.31 -0.19
C ASN A 214 22.87 13.60 -0.34
N PRO A 215 23.03 14.60 0.54
CA PRO A 215 22.29 15.86 0.43
C PRO A 215 22.65 16.66 -0.83
N ASN A 216 23.83 16.39 -1.39
CA ASN A 216 24.39 16.99 -2.60
C ASN A 216 24.18 16.09 -3.83
N ALA A 217 23.24 15.14 -3.78
CA ALA A 217 22.86 14.37 -4.96
C ALA A 217 22.53 15.32 -6.11
N LYS A 218 23.02 14.99 -7.30
CA LYS A 218 22.82 15.79 -8.52
C LYS A 218 21.33 16.09 -8.67
N ASP A 219 21.00 17.36 -8.87
CA ASP A 219 19.63 17.74 -9.12
C ASP A 219 19.24 17.38 -10.56
N LEU A 220 18.38 16.37 -10.68
CA LEU A 220 17.86 15.88 -11.96
C LEU A 220 16.49 16.50 -12.31
N SER A 221 15.91 17.31 -11.43
CA SER A 221 14.56 17.88 -11.60
C SER A 221 14.44 18.78 -12.83
N THR A 222 15.54 19.40 -13.25
CA THR A 222 15.59 20.27 -14.42
C THR A 222 15.65 19.50 -15.73
N LEU A 223 16.15 18.27 -15.73
CA LEU A 223 16.35 17.45 -16.92
C LEU A 223 15.04 16.88 -17.49
N SER A 224 15.02 16.62 -18.79
CA SER A 224 13.93 15.86 -19.42
C SER A 224 13.98 14.38 -19.02
N ASN A 225 12.90 13.63 -19.21
CA ASN A 225 12.88 12.22 -18.83
C ASN A 225 13.87 11.42 -19.67
N ALA A 226 13.92 11.68 -20.98
CA ALA A 226 14.90 11.07 -21.88
C ALA A 226 16.34 11.39 -21.46
N ALA A 227 16.63 12.63 -21.05
CA ALA A 227 17.97 13.03 -20.61
C ALA A 227 18.41 12.35 -19.32
N ILE A 228 17.49 12.15 -18.36
CA ILE A 228 17.76 11.40 -17.12
C ILE A 228 18.20 9.97 -17.47
N LEU A 229 17.42 9.28 -18.30
CA LEU A 229 17.67 7.87 -18.61
C LEU A 229 18.84 7.65 -19.59
N ALA A 230 19.11 8.59 -20.49
CA ALA A 230 20.20 8.45 -21.46
C ALA A 230 21.60 8.67 -20.84
N SER A 231 21.68 9.38 -19.71
CA SER A 231 22.97 9.85 -19.16
C SER A 231 23.38 9.14 -17.86
N SER A 232 22.67 8.11 -17.44
CA SER A 232 22.86 7.51 -16.12
C SER A 232 22.59 6.01 -16.13
N ASP A 233 23.34 5.30 -15.31
CA ASP A 233 23.15 3.87 -15.09
C ASP A 233 22.14 3.60 -13.95
N ILE A 234 21.75 2.33 -13.82
CA ILE A 234 20.73 1.90 -12.86
C ILE A 234 21.07 2.22 -11.40
N ALA A 235 22.34 2.12 -11.01
CA ALA A 235 22.77 2.35 -9.63
C ALA A 235 22.92 3.84 -9.33
N SER A 236 23.31 4.64 -10.31
CA SER A 236 23.36 6.10 -10.16
C SER A 236 21.99 6.76 -10.18
N LEU A 237 20.95 6.13 -10.72
CA LEU A 237 19.58 6.65 -10.69
C LEU A 237 18.77 6.19 -9.47
N ASN A 238 19.10 5.07 -8.84
CA ASN A 238 18.32 4.56 -7.72
C ASN A 238 19.22 4.04 -6.59
N ASP A 239 19.32 4.83 -5.52
CA ASP A 239 20.15 4.54 -4.34
C ASP A 239 19.75 3.23 -3.63
N LEU A 240 18.54 2.73 -3.88
CA LEU A 240 18.03 1.49 -3.29
C LEU A 240 18.34 0.25 -4.14
N PHE A 241 18.87 0.41 -5.36
CA PHE A 241 19.20 -0.73 -6.22
C PHE A 241 20.27 -1.64 -5.62
N LEU A 242 21.41 -1.10 -5.21
CA LEU A 242 22.50 -1.89 -4.61
C LEU A 242 22.09 -2.52 -3.25
N PRO A 243 21.42 -1.79 -2.32
CA PRO A 243 20.84 -2.41 -1.14
C PRO A 243 19.83 -3.53 -1.43
N ALA A 244 18.99 -3.38 -2.46
CA ALA A 244 18.06 -4.42 -2.85
C ALA A 244 18.80 -5.65 -3.38
N CYS A 245 19.80 -5.47 -4.24
CA CYS A 245 20.69 -6.53 -4.72
C CYS A 245 21.43 -7.24 -3.59
N ALA A 246 21.86 -6.49 -2.57
CA ALA A 246 22.54 -7.06 -1.42
C ALA A 246 21.65 -8.05 -0.63
N ILE A 247 20.35 -7.77 -0.54
CA ILE A 247 19.36 -8.62 0.14
C ILE A 247 18.85 -9.75 -0.78
N TYR A 248 18.56 -9.42 -2.04
CA TYR A 248 17.98 -10.29 -3.05
C TYR A 248 18.99 -10.47 -4.18
N LYS A 249 19.90 -11.44 -4.02
CA LYS A 249 21.08 -11.61 -4.88
C LYS A 249 20.74 -11.83 -6.35
N GLU A 250 19.57 -12.40 -6.62
CA GLU A 250 19.07 -12.68 -7.97
C GLU A 250 18.78 -11.40 -8.77
N LEU A 251 18.60 -10.24 -8.12
CA LEU A 251 18.37 -8.98 -8.82
C LEU A 251 19.57 -8.54 -9.66
N GLU A 252 20.80 -8.86 -9.26
CA GLU A 252 22.01 -8.53 -10.05
C GLU A 252 22.05 -9.32 -11.34
N SER A 253 21.75 -10.63 -11.28
CA SER A 253 21.63 -11.47 -12.48
C SER A 253 20.53 -10.97 -13.41
N VAL A 254 19.36 -10.62 -12.86
CA VAL A 254 18.24 -10.07 -13.65
C VAL A 254 18.64 -8.76 -14.34
N ALA A 255 19.25 -7.83 -13.62
CA ALA A 255 19.70 -6.56 -14.19
C ALA A 255 20.72 -6.77 -15.32
N LYS A 256 21.66 -7.71 -15.13
CA LYS A 256 22.65 -8.06 -16.15
C LYS A 256 22.04 -8.72 -17.38
N GLU A 257 21.06 -9.60 -17.20
CA GLU A 257 20.34 -10.27 -18.30
C GLU A 257 19.48 -9.30 -19.11
N LEU A 258 18.82 -8.34 -18.44
CA LEU A 258 18.04 -7.29 -19.10
C LEU A 258 18.92 -6.34 -19.91
N GLY A 259 20.12 -6.04 -19.41
CA GLY A 259 21.12 -5.22 -20.10
C GLY A 259 20.83 -3.71 -20.07
N GLU A 260 21.51 -2.98 -20.94
CA GLU A 260 21.43 -1.51 -21.01
C GLU A 260 20.02 -1.01 -21.34
N GLY A 261 19.67 0.16 -20.79
CA GLY A 261 18.36 0.80 -21.00
C GLY A 261 17.25 0.34 -20.06
N TRP A 262 17.52 -0.59 -19.15
CA TRP A 262 16.62 -0.97 -18.06
C TRP A 262 17.01 -0.31 -16.74
N PHE A 263 16.01 0.15 -16.00
CA PHE A 263 16.15 0.92 -14.76
C PHE A 263 15.32 0.32 -13.64
N PHE A 264 15.69 0.58 -12.38
CA PHE A 264 15.07 -0.01 -11.20
C PHE A 264 13.99 0.90 -10.59
N SER A 265 12.80 0.37 -10.30
CA SER A 265 11.72 1.14 -9.69
C SER A 265 11.62 0.94 -8.18
N GLY A 266 11.59 2.04 -7.43
CA GLY A 266 11.42 2.05 -5.97
C GLY A 266 12.48 1.22 -5.25
N SER A 267 12.05 0.42 -4.28
CA SER A 267 12.86 -0.59 -3.58
C SER A 267 12.87 -1.95 -4.30
N GLY A 268 12.42 -2.00 -5.55
CA GLY A 268 12.28 -3.22 -6.33
C GLY A 268 11.02 -4.01 -6.04
N SER A 269 10.82 -5.13 -6.73
CA SER A 269 11.78 -5.79 -7.65
C SER A 269 11.69 -5.42 -9.13
N SER A 270 10.79 -4.53 -9.54
CA SER A 270 10.56 -4.28 -10.97
C SER A 270 11.63 -3.43 -11.62
N PHE A 271 11.87 -3.76 -12.88
CA PHE A 271 12.66 -3.00 -13.82
C PHE A 271 11.73 -2.37 -14.87
N PHE A 272 12.12 -1.22 -15.40
CA PHE A 272 11.40 -0.56 -16.48
C PHE A 272 12.36 -0.02 -17.54
N ARG A 273 11.85 0.16 -18.76
CA ARG A 273 12.51 0.93 -19.81
C ARG A 273 11.49 1.84 -20.49
N ILE A 274 11.98 2.88 -21.16
CA ILE A 274 11.17 3.74 -22.01
C ILE A 274 11.44 3.37 -23.47
N ASP A 275 10.40 3.04 -24.20
CA ASP A 275 10.50 2.84 -25.64
C ASP A 275 10.39 4.22 -26.34
N SER A 276 11.33 4.54 -27.22
CA SER A 276 11.28 5.75 -28.06
C SER A 276 10.37 5.53 -29.29
N ARG A 277 9.68 6.60 -29.71
CA ARG A 277 8.39 6.65 -30.46
C ARG A 277 8.11 5.61 -31.56
N GLY A 278 6.87 5.10 -31.48
CA GLY A 278 5.96 4.85 -32.62
C GLY A 278 4.57 5.49 -32.40
N ASP A 279 4.03 5.41 -31.17
CA ASP A 279 2.77 6.06 -30.74
C ASP A 279 2.90 6.62 -29.31
N SER A 280 2.30 7.77 -29.03
CA SER A 280 2.42 8.52 -27.77
C SER A 280 1.86 7.81 -26.53
N ALA A 281 2.54 7.94 -25.37
CA ALA A 281 2.11 7.41 -24.05
C ALA A 281 0.82 8.05 -23.55
N LEU A 282 0.54 9.24 -24.07
CA LEU A 282 -0.65 10.01 -23.80
C LEU A 282 -1.80 9.46 -24.64
N GLY A 283 -2.27 8.26 -24.32
CA GLY A 283 -3.66 7.95 -24.60
C GLY A 283 -4.50 9.07 -23.99
N ARG A 284 -5.34 9.74 -24.79
CA ARG A 284 -6.20 10.85 -24.35
C ARG A 284 -7.18 10.35 -23.28
N HIS A 285 -6.75 10.28 -22.02
CA HIS A 285 -7.57 9.78 -20.91
C HIS A 285 -7.57 10.76 -19.73
N SER A 286 -7.95 12.01 -20.01
CA SER A 286 -8.72 12.78 -19.03
C SER A 286 -10.15 12.24 -18.87
N ALA A 287 -10.56 11.24 -19.68
CA ALA A 287 -11.90 10.67 -19.72
C ALA A 287 -12.16 9.57 -18.67
N ASP A 288 -11.16 8.81 -18.21
CA ASP A 288 -11.39 7.70 -17.26
C ASP A 288 -11.72 8.19 -15.82
N PHE A 289 -11.45 9.47 -15.52
CA PHE A 289 -11.92 10.18 -14.32
C PHE A 289 -12.83 11.37 -14.65
N GLY A 290 -13.11 11.62 -15.94
CA GLY A 290 -13.94 12.73 -16.41
C GLY A 290 -15.43 12.55 -16.12
N ASP A 291 -15.88 11.31 -15.90
CA ASP A 291 -17.27 10.96 -15.58
C ASP A 291 -17.54 10.83 -14.07
N LEU A 292 -16.88 11.63 -13.23
CA LEU A 292 -17.26 11.78 -11.82
C LEU A 292 -18.50 12.68 -11.63
N GLU A 293 -18.91 13.38 -12.69
CA GLU A 293 -20.11 14.23 -12.73
C GLU A 293 -21.17 13.65 -13.69
N ALA A 294 -21.91 12.63 -13.27
CA ALA A 294 -23.22 12.37 -13.86
C ALA A 294 -24.12 11.51 -12.97
N THR A 295 -25.34 12.01 -12.76
CA THR A 295 -26.55 11.37 -12.21
C THR A 295 -26.74 11.37 -10.69
N ALA A 296 -27.16 12.54 -10.19
CA ALA A 296 -28.20 12.60 -9.17
C ALA A 296 -29.44 13.20 -9.83
N ASP A 297 -30.41 12.35 -10.19
CA ASP A 297 -31.80 12.78 -10.37
C ASP A 297 -32.76 11.62 -10.07
N HIS A 298 -33.69 11.90 -9.17
CA HIS A 298 -34.89 11.13 -8.92
C HIS A 298 -35.94 11.48 -9.98
N GLN A 299 -36.52 10.48 -10.66
CA GLN A 299 -37.99 10.22 -10.72
C GLN A 299 -38.40 9.31 -11.90
N SER A 300 -39.17 8.29 -11.54
CA SER A 300 -40.39 7.76 -12.18
C SER A 300 -40.47 7.36 -13.67
N SER A 301 -40.77 6.06 -13.83
CA SER A 301 -41.79 5.45 -14.70
C SER A 301 -41.61 5.33 -16.23
N SER A 302 -41.89 4.09 -16.66
CA SER A 302 -42.47 3.62 -17.93
C SER A 302 -41.53 2.97 -18.96
N ALA A 303 -41.83 1.70 -19.23
CA ALA A 303 -41.38 0.89 -20.35
C ALA A 303 -42.49 0.84 -21.43
N PRO A 304 -42.35 0.12 -22.55
CA PRO A 304 -41.22 -0.02 -23.49
C PRO A 304 -41.66 0.20 -24.95
N LYS A 305 -40.74 0.51 -25.88
CA LYS A 305 -40.92 0.23 -27.33
C LYS A 305 -39.61 -0.10 -28.03
N SER A 306 -39.52 -1.31 -28.58
CA SER A 306 -38.73 -1.68 -29.77
C SER A 306 -39.62 -1.45 -31.02
N PRO A 307 -39.20 -1.72 -32.29
CA PRO A 307 -37.93 -2.25 -32.81
C PRO A 307 -37.39 -1.50 -34.07
N LYS A 308 -36.17 -1.84 -34.54
CA LYS A 308 -35.90 -2.19 -35.97
C LYS A 308 -34.43 -2.56 -36.25
N ASN A 309 -34.28 -3.81 -36.68
CA ASN A 309 -33.28 -4.43 -37.57
C ASN A 309 -32.36 -3.52 -38.41
N SER A 310 -31.07 -3.88 -38.48
CA SER A 310 -30.41 -4.21 -39.76
C SER A 310 -29.21 -5.15 -39.53
N LYS A 311 -28.87 -5.91 -40.56
CA LYS A 311 -28.12 -7.17 -40.60
C LYS A 311 -26.59 -6.95 -40.75
N ASN A 312 -25.81 -7.73 -39.97
CA ASN A 312 -24.62 -8.59 -40.28
C ASN A 312 -23.89 -8.48 -41.65
N PRO A 313 -22.61 -8.94 -41.83
CA PRO A 313 -21.99 -10.10 -41.14
C PRO A 313 -20.45 -10.12 -40.87
N THR A 314 -20.04 -11.15 -40.09
CA THR A 314 -18.76 -11.92 -40.11
C THR A 314 -17.43 -11.29 -39.65
N ALA A 315 -16.90 -11.80 -38.52
CA ALA A 315 -15.63 -12.54 -38.49
C ALA A 315 -15.48 -13.32 -37.16
N THR A 316 -15.11 -14.60 -37.32
CA THR A 316 -15.03 -15.70 -36.35
C THR A 316 -13.89 -15.55 -35.33
N PRO A 317 -14.04 -16.01 -34.07
CA PRO A 317 -12.96 -16.06 -33.08
C PRO A 317 -12.08 -17.31 -33.28
N ARG A 318 -10.75 -17.15 -33.23
CA ARG A 318 -9.82 -18.28 -33.11
C ARG A 318 -9.49 -18.54 -31.66
N ILE A 319 -10.12 -19.58 -31.13
CA ILE A 319 -9.63 -20.39 -30.01
C ILE A 319 -8.62 -21.37 -30.60
N LEU A 320 -7.42 -21.44 -30.03
CA LEU A 320 -6.57 -22.62 -30.08
C LEU A 320 -6.04 -22.89 -28.68
N GLU A 321 -6.40 -24.08 -28.22
CA GLU A 321 -5.94 -24.78 -27.03
C GLU A 321 -4.43 -25.04 -27.11
N GLU A 322 -3.77 -25.06 -25.96
CA GLU A 322 -2.77 -26.09 -25.67
C GLU A 322 -2.73 -26.35 -24.15
N GLU A 323 -3.49 -27.36 -23.74
CA GLU A 323 -3.29 -28.11 -22.52
C GLU A 323 -2.02 -28.97 -22.65
N LYS A 324 -1.14 -28.95 -21.65
CA LYS A 324 -0.31 -30.10 -21.24
C LYS A 324 0.38 -29.83 -19.92
N HIS A 325 0.42 -30.87 -19.08
CA HIS A 325 1.04 -30.99 -17.75
C HIS A 325 0.14 -30.73 -16.52
N ALA A 326 -0.98 -31.46 -16.47
CA ALA A 326 -1.57 -31.93 -15.21
C ALA A 326 -1.39 -33.46 -15.11
N LEU A 327 -0.20 -33.93 -14.73
CA LEU A 327 0.08 -35.31 -14.35
C LEU A 327 1.31 -35.32 -13.45
N TYR A 328 1.18 -34.95 -12.18
CA TYR A 328 2.06 -35.41 -11.08
C TYR A 328 1.49 -35.05 -9.69
N GLU A 329 0.18 -35.19 -9.49
CA GLU A 329 -0.43 -35.10 -8.15
C GLU A 329 -1.33 -36.30 -7.88
N LYS A 330 -0.72 -37.44 -7.54
CA LYS A 330 -1.41 -38.51 -6.82
C LYS A 330 -0.53 -39.48 -6.01
N SER A 331 0.72 -39.12 -5.72
CA SER A 331 1.59 -39.92 -4.85
C SER A 331 2.29 -39.17 -3.70
N ALA A 332 2.03 -37.87 -3.51
CA ALA A 332 2.72 -37.07 -2.47
C ALA A 332 1.89 -36.85 -1.17
N SER A 333 0.64 -37.30 -1.12
CA SER A 333 -0.28 -37.00 0.00
C SER A 333 -0.19 -37.97 1.19
N SER A 334 0.48 -39.12 1.07
CA SER A 334 0.64 -40.08 2.18
C SER A 334 2.02 -39.98 2.85
N SER A 335 3.06 -39.56 2.14
CA SER A 335 4.43 -39.50 2.65
C SER A 335 4.75 -38.22 3.45
N LEU A 336 4.05 -37.09 3.19
CA LEU A 336 4.27 -35.82 3.91
C LEU A 336 3.60 -35.76 5.31
N ARG A 337 2.58 -36.60 5.57
CA ARG A 337 2.02 -36.77 6.93
C ARG A 337 2.91 -37.64 7.82
N ALA A 338 3.64 -38.59 7.25
CA ALA A 338 4.58 -39.45 7.98
C ALA A 338 5.94 -38.77 8.27
N LEU A 339 6.38 -37.83 7.42
CA LEU A 339 7.60 -37.03 7.64
C LEU A 339 7.40 -35.91 8.67
N ARG A 340 6.19 -35.34 8.80
CA ARG A 340 5.89 -34.31 9.81
C ARG A 340 5.74 -34.85 11.24
N SER A 341 5.38 -36.12 11.43
CA SER A 341 5.28 -36.70 12.78
C SER A 341 6.64 -37.14 13.35
N LYS A 342 7.57 -37.60 12.51
CA LYS A 342 8.92 -38.01 12.93
C LYS A 342 9.89 -36.84 13.14
N ALA A 343 9.77 -35.75 12.36
CA ALA A 343 10.58 -34.54 12.56
C ALA A 343 10.21 -33.77 13.85
N TRP A 344 8.94 -33.83 14.27
CA TRP A 344 8.47 -33.16 15.50
C TRP A 344 8.85 -33.92 16.78
N GLN A 345 8.98 -35.25 16.71
CA GLN A 345 9.51 -36.07 17.83
C GLN A 345 11.04 -36.00 17.96
N SER A 346 11.78 -35.64 16.90
CA SER A 346 13.24 -35.50 16.93
C SER A 346 13.75 -34.12 17.36
N ILE A 347 12.91 -33.07 17.35
CA ILE A 347 13.28 -31.71 17.79
C ILE A 347 12.92 -31.46 19.27
N SER A 348 12.10 -32.33 19.87
CA SER A 348 11.67 -32.22 21.27
C SER A 348 12.62 -32.87 22.29
N SER A 349 13.79 -33.37 21.88
CA SER A 349 14.71 -34.09 22.80
C SER A 349 16.18 -33.66 22.76
N GLN A 350 16.53 -32.55 22.12
CA GLN A 350 17.88 -31.98 22.19
C GLN A 350 17.84 -30.45 22.24
N VAL A 351 17.37 -29.92 23.37
CA VAL A 351 17.79 -28.59 23.86
C VAL A 351 18.50 -28.85 25.18
N ASP A 352 19.81 -29.07 25.09
CA ASP A 352 20.68 -29.29 26.25
C ASP A 352 20.83 -27.95 27.00
N SER A 353 20.43 -27.93 28.26
CA SER A 353 20.41 -26.76 29.16
C SER A 353 21.81 -26.26 29.56
N ARG A 354 22.86 -26.64 28.83
CA ARG A 354 24.27 -26.30 29.10
C ARG A 354 24.86 -25.22 28.20
N ILE A 355 24.18 -24.81 27.14
CA ILE A 355 24.65 -23.71 26.26
C ILE A 355 24.35 -22.32 26.85
N PHE A 356 23.35 -22.21 27.73
CA PHE A 356 23.00 -20.94 28.39
C PHE A 356 23.98 -20.53 29.51
N THR A 357 24.80 -21.47 30.01
CA THR A 357 25.71 -21.24 31.14
C THR A 357 27.12 -20.82 30.72
N GLN A 358 27.51 -20.93 29.44
CA GLN A 358 28.85 -20.51 28.98
C GLN A 358 28.94 -19.03 28.58
N ASN A 359 27.83 -18.37 28.22
CA ASN A 359 27.84 -16.93 27.93
C ASN A 359 27.65 -16.05 29.18
N ALA A 360 27.46 -16.66 30.36
CA ALA A 360 27.35 -15.94 31.63
C ALA A 360 28.71 -15.81 32.38
N GLN A 361 29.80 -16.34 31.82
CA GLN A 361 31.12 -16.40 32.47
C GLN A 361 32.20 -15.49 31.84
N SER A 362 31.80 -14.42 31.12
CA SER A 362 32.75 -13.41 30.63
C SER A 362 32.41 -11.98 31.07
N VAL A 363 31.83 -11.83 32.26
CA VAL A 363 31.70 -10.53 32.93
C VAL A 363 32.62 -10.56 34.15
N SER A 364 33.63 -9.69 34.17
CA SER A 364 34.56 -9.56 35.29
C SER A 364 33.84 -9.14 36.58
N ASP A 365 34.32 -9.67 37.72
CA ASP A 365 33.72 -9.66 39.07
C ASP A 365 33.47 -8.30 39.76
N SER A 366 33.41 -7.16 39.04
CA SER A 366 33.08 -5.85 39.64
C SER A 366 31.67 -5.32 39.31
N GLN A 367 30.85 -6.05 38.54
CA GLN A 367 29.50 -5.60 38.13
C GLN A 367 28.32 -6.45 38.65
N ALA A 368 28.58 -7.49 39.45
CA ALA A 368 27.55 -8.43 39.91
C ALA A 368 27.00 -8.19 41.33
N ALA A 369 27.30 -7.05 41.96
CA ALA A 369 26.76 -6.72 43.28
C ALA A 369 25.45 -5.91 43.15
N GLY A 370 24.29 -6.59 43.19
CA GLY A 370 22.99 -5.93 43.39
C GLY A 370 21.77 -6.50 42.69
N PHE A 371 21.91 -7.54 41.86
CA PHE A 371 20.78 -8.09 41.09
C PHE A 371 20.28 -9.42 41.67
N GLU A 372 19.05 -9.46 42.16
CA GLU A 372 18.37 -10.70 42.57
C GLU A 372 17.31 -11.08 41.51
N MET A 373 17.53 -12.16 40.75
CA MET A 373 16.51 -12.73 39.87
C MET A 373 15.62 -13.69 40.66
N ARG A 374 14.32 -13.41 40.76
CA ARG A 374 13.33 -14.36 41.28
C ARG A 374 12.34 -14.77 40.18
N ASN A 375 12.48 -16.00 39.69
CA ASN A 375 11.45 -16.67 38.88
C ASN A 375 10.41 -17.31 39.81
N ARG A 376 9.18 -16.80 39.81
CA ARG A 376 8.01 -17.55 40.32
C ARG A 376 7.04 -17.80 39.18
N GLY A 377 6.96 -19.05 38.75
CA GLY A 377 5.89 -19.51 37.85
C GLY A 377 4.61 -19.83 38.64
N PHE A 378 3.45 -19.70 38.00
CA PHE A 378 2.36 -20.69 38.04
C PHE A 378 1.31 -20.40 36.97
N ALA A 379 0.51 -21.44 36.70
CA ALA A 379 -0.23 -21.72 35.49
C ALA A 379 -1.71 -21.27 35.47
N ARG A 380 -2.22 -21.22 34.22
CA ARG A 380 -3.60 -21.41 33.72
C ARG A 380 -4.64 -20.27 33.82
N ARG A 381 -5.33 -20.10 32.68
CA ARG A 381 -6.58 -19.38 32.38
C ARG A 381 -6.58 -17.85 32.57
N GLY A 382 -6.34 -17.15 31.46
CA GLY A 382 -6.66 -15.72 31.35
C GLY A 382 -5.85 -15.06 30.24
N LYS A 383 -6.49 -14.14 29.51
CA LYS A 383 -5.82 -13.21 28.58
C LYS A 383 -4.68 -12.51 29.32
N GLY A 384 -3.46 -12.55 28.77
CA GLY A 384 -2.34 -11.78 29.32
C GLY A 384 -1.06 -12.00 28.53
N ALA A 385 -0.52 -10.91 28.00
CA ALA A 385 0.72 -10.88 27.23
C ALA A 385 1.97 -11.15 28.08
N THR A 386 3.07 -11.49 27.43
CA THR A 386 4.43 -11.41 27.99
C THR A 386 5.28 -10.55 27.07
N LEU A 387 5.85 -9.45 27.59
CA LEU A 387 7.13 -8.95 27.08
C LEU A 387 7.85 -8.12 28.16
N ALA A 388 9.16 -8.33 28.22
CA ALA A 388 10.11 -7.78 29.18
C ALA A 388 10.52 -6.32 28.86
N ILE A 389 10.91 -5.59 29.90
CA ILE A 389 11.48 -4.23 29.82
C ILE A 389 12.99 -4.34 30.09
N VAL A 390 13.80 -3.67 29.27
CA VAL A 390 15.22 -3.39 29.54
C VAL A 390 15.40 -1.87 29.58
N THR A 391 15.97 -1.33 30.67
CA THR A 391 16.28 0.10 30.79
C THR A 391 17.63 0.36 31.47
N GLY A 392 18.43 1.24 30.86
CA GLY A 392 19.54 2.02 31.45
C GLY A 392 20.62 2.36 30.41
N VAL A 393 21.24 3.56 30.34
CA VAL A 393 21.44 4.65 31.34
C VAL A 393 21.70 5.98 30.56
N GLU A 394 20.95 7.08 30.69
CA GLU A 394 20.99 8.11 31.77
C GLU A 394 19.66 8.90 31.90
N PRO A 395 19.45 9.66 33.00
CA PRO A 395 18.15 9.78 33.67
C PRO A 395 17.53 11.18 33.58
N LYS A 396 16.34 11.27 32.98
CA LYS A 396 15.23 12.16 33.37
C LYS A 396 14.02 11.82 32.49
N GLN A 397 12.95 11.35 33.12
CA GLN A 397 11.64 10.95 32.53
C GLN A 397 11.52 9.48 32.04
N SER A 398 11.38 8.55 32.98
CA SER A 398 10.65 7.31 32.73
C SER A 398 9.14 7.58 32.81
N THR A 399 8.44 7.59 31.68
CA THR A 399 6.97 7.72 31.64
C THR A 399 6.34 6.34 31.63
N ILE A 400 5.50 6.05 32.63
CA ILE A 400 4.71 4.82 32.70
C ILE A 400 3.51 4.94 31.76
N TYR A 401 3.44 4.12 30.71
CA TYR A 401 2.20 3.91 29.97
C TYR A 401 1.42 2.74 30.56
N ARG A 402 0.33 3.05 31.27
CA ARG A 402 -0.68 2.07 31.63
C ARG A 402 -1.73 2.06 30.52
N ALA A 403 -1.90 0.93 29.83
CA ALA A 403 -3.09 0.74 29.01
C ALA A 403 -4.31 0.74 29.95
N LYS A 404 -5.14 1.80 29.90
CA LYS A 404 -6.48 1.75 30.46
C LYS A 404 -7.26 0.72 29.65
N GLN A 405 -7.81 -0.29 30.33
CA GLN A 405 -8.86 -1.12 29.73
C GLN A 405 -9.98 -0.21 29.24
N ALA A 406 -10.29 -0.29 27.95
CA ALA A 406 -11.53 0.24 27.42
C ALA A 406 -12.67 -0.49 28.14
N LYS A 407 -13.49 0.26 28.88
CA LYS A 407 -14.77 -0.27 29.36
C LYS A 407 -15.60 -0.64 28.13
N ARG A 408 -15.91 -1.93 28.05
CA ARG A 408 -16.93 -2.52 27.21
C ARG A 408 -18.26 -1.84 27.56
N CYS A 409 -18.77 -0.94 26.71
CA CYS A 409 -20.18 -0.56 26.73
C CYS A 409 -20.97 -1.65 26.00
N GLU A 410 -21.25 -2.74 26.70
CA GLU A 410 -22.38 -3.59 26.36
C GLU A 410 -23.59 -3.13 27.16
N ARG A 411 -24.69 -2.96 26.42
CA ARG A 411 -26.02 -2.57 26.90
C ARG A 411 -26.51 -3.56 27.96
N GLU A 412 -26.86 -3.05 29.14
CA GLU A 412 -27.94 -3.63 29.95
C GLU A 412 -29.24 -2.90 29.59
N LEU A 413 -29.96 -3.46 28.62
CA LEU A 413 -31.42 -3.38 28.58
C LEU A 413 -31.92 -4.68 29.20
N ALA A 414 -32.01 -4.69 30.53
CA ALA A 414 -32.64 -5.75 31.29
C ALA A 414 -33.81 -5.16 32.09
N GLY A 415 -35.00 -5.25 31.49
CA GLY A 415 -36.26 -5.55 32.14
C GLY A 415 -36.60 -4.86 33.46
N PHE A 416 -37.15 -3.64 33.38
CA PHE A 416 -38.21 -3.24 34.31
C PHE A 416 -39.55 -3.79 33.78
N PHE A 417 -39.80 -5.07 34.04
CA PHE A 417 -41.14 -5.62 34.16
C PHE A 417 -41.22 -6.36 35.50
N ARG A 418 -41.70 -5.66 36.53
CA ARG A 418 -42.42 -6.30 37.64
C ARG A 418 -43.84 -5.75 37.67
N LYS A 419 -44.73 -6.75 37.57
CA LYS A 419 -46.19 -6.87 37.61
C LYS A 419 -47.03 -5.82 38.39
N PRO A 420 -48.33 -5.75 38.06
CA PRO A 420 -49.29 -4.79 38.61
C PRO A 420 -49.80 -5.22 39.99
N THR A 421 -50.27 -4.23 40.77
CA THR A 421 -51.14 -4.40 41.93
C THR A 421 -52.19 -3.28 41.95
N PRO A 422 -53.37 -3.49 42.57
CA PRO A 422 -54.66 -3.10 42.01
C PRO A 422 -55.34 -1.90 42.70
N GLN A 423 -56.31 -1.32 41.97
CA GLN A 423 -57.52 -0.59 42.36
C GLN A 423 -57.68 0.05 43.77
N GLY A 424 -58.20 1.28 43.77
CA GLY A 424 -58.97 1.91 44.86
C GLY A 424 -58.85 3.44 44.78
N ALA A 425 -59.77 4.14 44.10
CA ALA A 425 -61.02 4.68 44.64
C ALA A 425 -60.83 5.85 45.63
N LEU A 426 -60.86 7.09 45.11
CA LEU A 426 -61.77 8.19 45.45
C LEU A 426 -61.26 9.51 44.85
#